data_AF-A0A6A4GU70-F1
#
_entry.id   AF-A0A6A4GU70-F1
#
_cell.length_a   1.000
_cell.length_b   1.000
_cell.length_c   1.000
_cell.angle_alpha   90.00
_cell.angle_beta   90.00
_cell.angle_gamma   90.00
#
_symmetry.space_group_name_H-M   'P 1'
#
loop_
_entity.id
_entity.type
_entity.pdbx_description
1 polymer ?
#
loop_
_entity_poly.entity_id
_entity_poly.type
_entity_poly.pdbx_seq_one_letter_code
_entity_poly.pdbx_strand_id
1 'polypeptide(L)'
;MQLQEFFSLLAHPTDLLAEVTLEQLLRLIALSSPLKQDIIISQPLNHDPSIPPALLAPHHQLFLAKIAGTPAAIQVAKHHYVEKELAELFVAQMVMSWTSATNAAQIYNTIFPIQSSTDISTSPLADEHVWDAFTILSLIKEYQSRNAIFDVPDHGEQCHQFVEAMEERNQQIAQFGQEDIHHYCDRCMRITEVNGRQAKIHAMVLDGICIGRPRCSFQGPIPCTNKLPSSKAHFCEERDCERFVCAVTTCHEPVANGFSTCENPDHHLLESNCAARHTAFFQLKHVLAQQGIFVPASSTDPVDVLDKIKQPDGPENQGPSATFVEDLALIDCPDKEDQPVKLKAVFGRIQSHAELVFHRPCGIMVTEELEWLKERNLLPEVCFYNNNCQLYCFLNARSNSLKDELALPVDVFHW
;
A
#
# COMPACT_ATOMS: atom_id res chain seq x y z
N MET A 1 10.84 -8.52 47.36
CA MET A 1 9.37 -8.60 47.28
C MET A 1 8.94 -9.79 48.11
N GLN A 2 8.20 -9.55 49.19
CA GLN A 2 7.62 -10.64 49.98
C GLN A 2 6.44 -11.23 49.18
N LEU A 3 6.21 -12.54 49.29
CA LEU A 3 5.10 -13.23 48.56
C LEU A 3 3.74 -12.53 48.77
N GLN A 4 3.54 -11.92 49.94
CA GLN A 4 2.34 -11.14 50.27
C GLN A 4 2.16 -9.88 49.40
N GLU A 5 3.21 -9.12 49.11
CA GLU A 5 3.14 -7.96 48.22
C GLU A 5 2.80 -8.38 46.78
N PHE A 6 3.39 -9.48 46.32
CA PHE A 6 3.12 -10.00 44.98
C PHE A 6 1.66 -10.44 44.80
N PHE A 7 1.11 -11.16 45.78
CA PHE A 7 -0.31 -11.53 45.77
C PHE A 7 -1.23 -10.31 45.87
N SER A 8 -0.84 -9.26 46.59
CA SER A 8 -1.63 -8.02 46.64
C SER A 8 -1.65 -7.26 45.31
N LEU A 9 -0.55 -7.31 44.54
CA LEU A 9 -0.47 -6.72 43.20
C LEU A 9 -1.27 -7.53 42.16
N LEU A 10 -1.23 -8.87 42.26
CA LEU A 10 -1.99 -9.75 41.37
C LEU A 10 -3.49 -9.82 41.69
N ALA A 11 -3.89 -9.41 42.89
CA ALA A 11 -5.30 -9.28 43.28
C ALA A 11 -5.96 -7.99 42.77
N HIS A 12 -5.17 -7.08 42.16
CA HIS A 12 -5.67 -5.78 41.72
C HIS A 12 -6.61 -5.86 40.50
N PRO A 13 -6.42 -6.77 39.52
CA PRO A 13 -7.44 -7.17 38.56
C PRO A 13 -8.33 -8.25 39.16
N THR A 14 -9.64 -8.02 39.20
CA THR A 14 -10.61 -8.79 40.01
C THR A 14 -10.73 -10.29 39.68
N ASP A 15 -10.23 -10.76 38.54
CA ASP A 15 -10.41 -12.15 38.09
C ASP A 15 -9.09 -12.91 37.81
N LEU A 16 -7.94 -12.24 37.90
CA LEU A 16 -6.66 -12.85 37.51
C LEU A 16 -6.26 -14.03 38.41
N LEU A 17 -6.50 -13.92 39.71
CA LEU A 17 -6.20 -14.98 40.67
C LEU A 17 -7.17 -16.18 40.59
N ALA A 18 -8.33 -16.01 39.94
CA ALA A 18 -9.28 -17.10 39.74
C ALA A 18 -8.90 -17.99 38.54
N GLU A 19 -8.17 -17.44 37.56
CA GLU A 19 -7.78 -18.14 36.32
C GLU A 19 -6.34 -18.65 36.32
N VAL A 20 -5.49 -18.16 37.23
CA VAL A 20 -4.07 -18.52 37.28
C VAL A 20 -3.79 -19.63 38.29
N THR A 21 -3.29 -20.76 37.81
CA THR A 21 -2.87 -21.89 38.65
C THR A 21 -1.58 -21.58 39.42
N LEU A 22 -1.40 -22.23 40.58
CA LEU A 22 -0.16 -22.14 41.37
C LEU A 22 1.08 -22.53 40.54
N GLU A 23 0.94 -23.48 39.63
CA GLU A 23 2.01 -23.90 38.72
C GLU A 23 2.41 -22.77 37.75
N GLN A 24 1.44 -22.09 37.14
CA GLN A 24 1.70 -20.93 36.27
C GLN A 24 2.34 -19.77 37.03
N LEU A 25 1.91 -19.53 38.27
CA LEU A 25 2.51 -18.54 39.17
C LEU A 25 3.97 -18.86 39.51
N LEU A 26 4.26 -20.11 39.88
CA LEU A 26 5.62 -20.56 40.15
C LEU A 26 6.50 -20.50 38.91
N ARG A 27 5.94 -20.81 37.73
CA ARG A 27 6.64 -20.69 36.45
C ARG A 27 6.95 -19.23 36.12
N LEU A 28 6.01 -18.31 36.32
CA LEU A 28 6.21 -16.88 36.14
C LEU A 28 7.30 -16.35 37.08
N ILE A 29 7.27 -16.71 38.36
CA ILE A 29 8.28 -16.32 39.35
C ILE A 29 9.66 -16.88 38.98
N ALA A 30 9.73 -18.16 38.60
CA ALA A 30 10.98 -18.79 38.20
C ALA A 30 11.57 -18.20 36.91
N LEU A 31 10.73 -17.83 35.95
CA LEU A 31 11.15 -17.22 34.67
C LEU A 31 11.45 -15.70 34.81
N SER A 32 10.82 -15.00 35.75
CA SER A 32 11.04 -13.56 35.98
C SER A 32 12.20 -13.25 36.93
N SER A 33 12.64 -14.21 37.75
CA SER A 33 13.78 -14.01 38.66
C SER A 33 15.11 -13.76 37.93
N PRO A 34 15.47 -14.51 36.87
CA PRO A 34 16.62 -14.19 36.00
C PRO A 34 16.46 -12.82 35.34
N LEU A 35 15.25 -12.50 34.88
CA LEU A 35 14.91 -11.24 34.22
C LEU A 35 15.30 -10.02 35.08
N LYS A 36 14.96 -10.06 36.38
CA LYS A 36 15.31 -8.98 37.31
C LYS A 36 16.82 -8.82 37.44
N GLN A 37 17.55 -9.93 37.60
CA GLN A 37 18.99 -9.91 37.81
C GLN A 37 19.71 -9.38 36.56
N ASP A 38 19.28 -9.83 35.38
CA ASP A 38 19.87 -9.46 34.10
C ASP A 38 19.54 -8.02 33.71
N ILE A 39 18.33 -7.52 34.03
CA ILE A 39 17.96 -6.10 33.87
C ILE A 39 18.88 -5.21 34.70
N ILE A 40 19.13 -5.55 35.97
CA ILE A 40 19.99 -4.77 36.88
C ILE A 40 21.44 -4.77 36.40
N ILE A 41 21.96 -5.92 35.96
CA ILE A 41 23.34 -6.05 35.43
C ILE A 41 23.53 -5.20 34.16
N SER A 42 22.46 -5.02 33.38
CA SER A 42 22.50 -4.23 32.13
C SER A 42 22.50 -2.71 32.37
N GLN A 43 22.31 -2.24 33.61
CA GLN A 43 22.27 -0.81 33.91
C GLN A 43 23.66 -0.24 34.24
N PRO A 44 23.89 1.06 33.97
CA PRO A 44 25.10 1.75 34.43
C PRO A 44 25.26 1.61 35.96
N LEU A 45 26.51 1.55 36.42
CA LEU A 45 26.86 1.42 37.85
C LEU A 45 26.21 2.46 38.79
N ASN A 46 25.71 3.57 38.23
CA ASN A 46 25.12 4.70 38.94
C ASN A 46 23.59 4.80 38.74
N HIS A 47 22.96 3.76 38.19
CA HIS A 47 21.52 3.77 37.91
C HIS A 47 20.70 3.71 39.20
N ASP A 48 19.79 4.67 39.37
CA ASP A 48 18.85 4.70 40.49
C ASP A 48 17.79 3.59 40.31
N PRO A 49 17.69 2.61 41.23
CA PRO A 49 16.72 1.52 41.14
C PRO A 49 15.24 1.95 41.18
N SER A 50 14.96 3.21 41.56
CA SER A 50 13.61 3.79 41.55
C SER A 50 13.21 4.39 40.20
N ILE A 51 14.16 4.51 39.27
CA ILE A 51 13.93 4.99 37.91
C ILE A 51 13.86 3.76 37.00
N PRO A 52 12.87 3.65 36.10
CA PRO A 52 12.81 2.56 35.14
C PRO A 52 14.12 2.45 34.32
N PRO A 53 14.63 1.24 34.08
CA PRO A 53 15.82 1.04 33.26
C PRO A 53 15.59 1.62 31.86
N ALA A 54 16.46 2.53 31.43
CA ALA A 54 16.32 3.21 30.13
C ALA A 54 16.62 2.28 28.94
N LEU A 55 17.37 1.20 29.18
CA LEU A 55 17.74 0.20 28.19
C LEU A 55 17.49 -1.19 28.75
N LEU A 56 16.57 -1.92 28.14
CA LEU A 56 16.35 -3.34 28.36
C LEU A 56 17.12 -4.13 27.30
N ALA A 57 17.84 -5.18 27.70
CA ALA A 57 18.48 -6.06 26.72
C ALA A 57 17.43 -6.68 25.76
N PRO A 58 17.75 -6.93 24.47
CA PRO A 58 16.77 -7.38 23.47
C PRO A 58 15.97 -8.63 23.88
N HIS A 59 16.60 -9.60 24.54
CA HIS A 59 15.92 -10.81 25.00
C HIS A 59 14.87 -10.53 26.10
N HIS A 60 15.05 -9.50 26.92
CA HIS A 60 14.05 -9.06 27.89
C HIS A 60 12.88 -8.37 27.20
N GLN A 61 13.17 -7.50 26.22
CA GLN A 61 12.13 -6.83 25.45
C GLN A 61 11.24 -7.86 24.73
N LEU A 62 11.84 -8.87 24.08
CA LEU A 62 11.13 -9.98 23.45
C LEU A 62 10.28 -10.78 24.44
N PHE A 63 10.84 -11.11 25.61
CA PHE A 63 10.11 -11.83 26.65
C PHE A 63 8.90 -11.05 27.16
N LEU A 64 9.09 -9.76 27.46
CA LEU A 64 8.03 -8.88 27.94
C LEU A 64 6.96 -8.65 26.86
N ALA A 65 7.36 -8.41 25.61
CA ALA A 65 6.45 -8.29 24.48
C ALA A 65 5.61 -9.57 24.28
N LYS A 66 6.23 -10.74 24.43
CA LYS A 66 5.54 -12.04 24.31
C LYS A 66 4.51 -12.28 25.41
N ILE A 67 4.78 -11.81 26.63
CA ILE A 67 3.86 -11.97 27.77
C ILE A 67 2.76 -10.90 27.75
N ALA A 68 3.09 -9.67 27.39
CA ALA A 68 2.13 -8.57 27.30
C ALA A 68 1.16 -8.73 26.12
N GLY A 69 1.57 -9.44 25.06
CA GLY A 69 0.75 -9.65 23.88
C GLY A 69 0.57 -8.37 23.04
N THR A 70 -0.44 -8.36 22.17
CA THR A 70 -0.80 -7.15 21.41
C THR A 70 -1.44 -6.13 22.35
N PRO A 71 -1.03 -4.84 22.31
CA PRO A 71 -1.66 -3.79 23.10
C PRO A 71 -3.18 -3.73 22.89
N ALA A 72 -3.93 -3.48 23.97
CA ALA A 72 -5.39 -3.33 23.90
C ALA A 72 -5.82 -2.05 23.15
N ALA A 73 -4.95 -1.04 23.12
CA ALA A 73 -5.15 0.18 22.35
C ALA A 73 -3.84 0.59 21.67
N ILE A 74 -3.96 1.21 20.50
CA ILE A 74 -2.87 1.64 19.64
C ILE A 74 -2.95 3.16 19.50
N GLN A 75 -1.83 3.85 19.70
CA GLN A 75 -1.74 5.29 19.44
C GLN A 75 -1.64 5.53 17.93
N VAL A 76 -2.69 6.10 17.33
CA VAL A 76 -2.77 6.37 15.89
C VAL A 76 -2.48 7.83 15.55
N ALA A 77 -2.58 8.72 16.53
CA ALA A 77 -2.10 10.09 16.44
C ALA A 77 -1.73 10.60 17.83
N LYS A 78 -1.11 11.79 17.90
CA LYS A 78 -0.67 12.41 19.16
C LYS A 78 -1.77 12.45 20.25
N HIS A 79 -3.03 12.59 19.84
CA HIS A 79 -4.18 12.69 20.74
C HIS A 79 -5.26 11.63 20.48
N HIS A 80 -4.95 10.58 19.71
CA HIS A 80 -5.92 9.54 19.33
C HIS A 80 -5.37 8.15 19.60
N TYR A 81 -6.18 7.36 20.31
CA TYR A 81 -5.95 5.94 20.55
C TYR A 81 -7.12 5.16 19.99
N VAL A 82 -6.84 4.04 19.33
CA VAL A 82 -7.82 3.13 18.76
C VAL A 82 -7.68 1.78 19.44
N GLU A 83 -8.78 1.27 19.99
CA GLU A 83 -8.83 -0.09 20.57
C GLU A 83 -8.49 -1.13 19.51
N LYS A 84 -7.81 -2.20 19.90
CA LYS A 84 -7.41 -3.28 19.00
C LYS A 84 -8.62 -3.87 18.27
N GLU A 85 -9.71 -4.10 18.99
CA GLU A 85 -10.95 -4.66 18.45
C GLU A 85 -11.57 -3.75 17.40
N LEU A 86 -11.47 -2.43 17.60
CA LEU A 86 -11.93 -1.42 16.64
C LEU A 86 -11.02 -1.39 15.39
N ALA A 87 -9.70 -1.48 15.57
CA ALA A 87 -8.77 -1.60 14.45
C ALA A 87 -9.02 -2.89 13.64
N GLU A 88 -9.29 -4.01 14.31
CA GLU A 88 -9.65 -5.28 13.67
C GLU A 88 -10.99 -5.19 12.92
N LEU A 89 -11.97 -4.45 13.46
CA LEU A 89 -13.21 -4.14 12.76
C LEU A 89 -12.94 -3.34 11.48
N PHE A 90 -12.08 -2.33 11.52
CA PHE A 90 -11.71 -1.58 10.31
C PHE A 90 -11.06 -2.49 9.26
N VAL A 91 -10.13 -3.35 9.67
CA VAL A 91 -9.51 -4.33 8.75
C VAL A 91 -10.58 -5.24 8.13
N ALA A 92 -11.51 -5.76 8.94
CA ALA A 92 -12.59 -6.60 8.46
C ALA A 92 -13.51 -5.86 7.47
N GLN A 93 -13.84 -4.60 7.73
CA GLN A 93 -14.62 -3.77 6.81
C GLN A 93 -13.89 -3.53 5.48
N MET A 94 -12.58 -3.27 5.54
CA MET A 94 -11.77 -3.05 4.34
C MET A 94 -11.66 -4.32 3.48
N VAL A 95 -11.44 -5.47 4.12
CA VAL A 95 -11.23 -6.75 3.42
C VAL A 95 -12.55 -7.38 2.95
N MET A 96 -13.59 -7.39 3.80
CA MET A 96 -14.81 -8.15 3.55
C MET A 96 -15.90 -7.32 2.86
N SER A 97 -15.98 -6.03 3.15
CA SER A 97 -16.99 -5.13 2.59
C SER A 97 -16.42 -4.05 1.70
N TRP A 98 -15.15 -4.17 1.29
CA TRP A 98 -14.47 -3.23 0.38
C TRP A 98 -14.65 -1.77 0.81
N THR A 99 -14.71 -1.55 2.12
CA THR A 99 -15.05 -0.25 2.70
C THR A 99 -13.79 0.59 2.78
N SER A 100 -13.81 1.79 2.20
CA SER A 100 -12.67 2.70 2.30
C SER A 100 -12.43 3.13 3.75
N ALA A 101 -11.19 3.51 4.08
CA ALA A 101 -10.85 4.08 5.38
C ALA A 101 -11.74 5.30 5.73
N THR A 102 -12.08 6.12 4.73
CA THR A 102 -13.05 7.23 4.86
C THR A 102 -14.41 6.75 5.32
N ASN A 103 -14.95 5.73 4.66
CA ASN A 103 -16.27 5.22 4.95
C ASN A 103 -16.28 4.53 6.31
N ALA A 104 -15.21 3.79 6.67
CA ALA A 104 -15.06 3.19 7.98
C ALA A 104 -15.10 4.26 9.08
N ALA A 105 -14.35 5.37 8.90
CA ALA A 105 -14.37 6.50 9.83
C ALA A 105 -15.75 7.18 9.89
N GLN A 106 -16.43 7.37 8.77
CA GLN A 106 -17.78 7.94 8.71
C GLN A 106 -18.82 7.05 9.40
N ILE A 107 -18.77 5.74 9.18
CA ILE A 107 -19.64 4.76 9.84
C ILE A 107 -19.44 4.86 11.35
N TYR A 108 -18.19 4.87 11.82
CA TYR A 108 -17.88 5.03 13.23
C TYR A 108 -18.43 6.34 13.81
N ASN A 109 -18.12 7.48 13.21
CA ASN A 109 -18.58 8.79 13.67
C ASN A 109 -20.11 8.95 13.64
N THR A 110 -20.80 8.23 12.74
CA THR A 110 -22.27 8.22 12.65
C THR A 110 -22.88 7.43 13.81
N ILE A 111 -22.29 6.29 14.17
CA ILE A 111 -22.76 5.45 15.27
C ILE A 111 -22.39 6.07 16.63
N PHE A 112 -21.22 6.68 16.73
CA PHE A 112 -20.65 7.25 17.95
C PHE A 112 -20.40 8.76 17.80
N PRO A 113 -21.45 9.59 17.75
CA PRO A 113 -21.28 11.03 17.61
C PRO A 113 -20.64 11.63 18.87
N ILE A 114 -19.69 12.53 18.68
CA ILE A 114 -19.05 13.27 19.77
C ILE A 114 -20.10 14.14 20.46
N GLN A 115 -20.40 13.84 21.73
CA GLN A 115 -21.28 14.64 22.56
C GLN A 115 -20.51 15.88 23.03
N SER A 116 -20.83 17.02 22.43
CA SER A 116 -20.12 18.30 22.56
C SER A 116 -20.39 19.05 23.87
N SER A 117 -20.30 18.40 25.04
CA SER A 117 -20.67 19.06 26.31
C SER A 117 -19.56 19.40 27.29
N THR A 118 -18.33 18.86 27.22
CA THR A 118 -17.30 19.26 28.22
C THR A 118 -15.83 19.25 27.79
N ASP A 119 -15.40 18.56 26.74
CA ASP A 119 -13.97 18.43 26.41
C ASP A 119 -13.60 19.11 25.09
N ILE A 120 -12.70 20.09 25.18
CA ILE A 120 -12.26 20.97 24.08
C ILE A 120 -11.36 20.24 23.05
N SER A 121 -11.09 18.94 23.21
CA SER A 121 -10.01 18.25 22.48
C SER A 121 -10.41 16.97 21.71
N THR A 122 -11.68 16.56 21.67
CA THR A 122 -12.08 15.37 20.91
C THR A 122 -12.46 15.74 19.48
N SER A 123 -11.55 15.50 18.54
CA SER A 123 -11.84 15.58 17.10
C SER A 123 -12.43 14.26 16.58
N PRO A 124 -13.30 14.29 15.55
CA PRO A 124 -13.85 13.08 14.95
C PRO A 124 -12.75 12.19 14.38
N LEU A 125 -13.07 10.90 14.22
CA LEU A 125 -12.17 9.95 13.59
C LEU A 125 -11.98 10.34 12.12
N ALA A 126 -10.73 10.51 11.69
CA ALA A 126 -10.35 10.74 10.29
C ALA A 126 -9.97 9.41 9.61
N ASP A 127 -9.89 9.42 8.29
CA ASP A 127 -9.41 8.29 7.50
C ASP A 127 -7.93 7.97 7.76
N GLU A 128 -7.12 9.00 8.02
CA GLU A 128 -5.71 8.85 8.44
C GLU A 128 -5.59 7.95 9.68
N HIS A 129 -6.44 8.18 10.70
CA HIS A 129 -6.45 7.36 11.91
C HIS A 129 -6.78 5.88 11.64
N VAL A 130 -7.63 5.61 10.63
CA VAL A 130 -7.98 4.25 10.23
C VAL A 130 -6.80 3.58 9.50
N TRP A 131 -6.12 4.30 8.62
CA TRP A 131 -4.92 3.81 7.95
C TRP A 131 -3.76 3.57 8.93
N ASP A 132 -3.57 4.47 9.90
CA ASP A 132 -2.58 4.29 10.96
C ASP A 132 -2.92 3.08 11.84
N ALA A 133 -4.19 2.91 12.23
CA ALA A 133 -4.63 1.73 12.97
C ALA A 133 -4.34 0.43 12.21
N PHE A 134 -4.68 0.38 10.92
CA PHE A 134 -4.40 -0.76 10.04
C PHE A 134 -2.89 -1.04 9.94
N THR A 135 -2.09 0.00 9.70
CA THR A 135 -0.65 -0.10 9.49
C THR A 135 0.05 -0.61 10.74
N ILE A 136 -0.21 0.03 11.89
CA ILE A 136 0.43 -0.32 13.15
C ILE A 136 0.02 -1.73 13.59
N LEU A 137 -1.27 -2.08 13.49
CA LEU A 137 -1.73 -3.42 13.83
C LEU A 137 -1.10 -4.49 12.93
N SER A 138 -0.94 -4.20 11.63
CA SER A 138 -0.28 -5.11 10.69
C SER A 138 1.19 -5.30 10.99
N LEU A 139 1.91 -4.22 11.32
CA LEU A 139 3.31 -4.28 11.73
C LEU A 139 3.49 -5.06 13.04
N ILE A 140 2.66 -4.81 14.05
CA ILE A 140 2.73 -5.55 15.31
C ILE A 140 2.54 -7.07 15.07
N LYS A 141 1.54 -7.46 14.27
CA LYS A 141 1.29 -8.88 13.94
C LYS A 141 2.47 -9.52 13.20
N GLU A 142 3.11 -8.79 12.30
CA GLU A 142 4.25 -9.26 11.51
C GLU A 142 5.53 -9.43 12.37
N TYR A 143 5.84 -8.46 13.23
CA TYR A 143 6.99 -8.59 14.13
C TYR A 143 6.76 -9.70 15.17
N GLN A 144 5.51 -9.88 15.63
CA GLN A 144 5.14 -11.00 16.50
C GLN A 144 5.33 -12.35 15.81
N SER A 145 4.93 -12.51 14.53
CA SER A 145 5.09 -13.78 13.81
C SER A 145 6.57 -14.14 13.59
N ARG A 146 7.43 -13.13 13.38
CA ARG A 146 8.89 -13.31 13.28
C ARG A 146 9.61 -13.46 14.62
N ASN A 147 8.90 -13.30 15.74
CA ASN A 147 9.49 -13.21 17.08
C ASN A 147 10.61 -12.14 17.13
N ALA A 148 10.33 -10.98 16.52
CA ALA A 148 11.20 -9.82 16.43
C ALA A 148 10.68 -8.67 17.31
N ILE A 149 11.54 -7.70 17.60
CA ILE A 149 11.18 -6.51 18.40
C ILE A 149 10.68 -5.44 17.43
N PHE A 150 9.45 -4.99 17.61
CA PHE A 150 8.92 -3.84 16.92
C PHE A 150 9.32 -2.58 17.69
N ASP A 151 10.32 -1.86 17.18
CA ASP A 151 10.82 -0.61 17.75
C ASP A 151 10.63 0.51 16.73
N VAL A 152 10.09 1.64 17.18
CA VAL A 152 9.86 2.81 16.35
C VAL A 152 10.26 4.07 17.11
N PRO A 153 10.81 5.11 16.44
CA PRO A 153 11.16 6.35 17.11
C PRO A 153 9.96 6.99 17.83
N ASP A 154 10.13 7.40 19.09
CA ASP A 154 9.11 8.14 19.86
C ASP A 154 9.05 9.65 19.49
N HIS A 155 9.63 10.03 18.35
CA HIS A 155 9.68 11.41 17.89
C HIS A 155 9.52 11.48 16.37
N GLY A 156 9.00 12.61 15.90
CA GLY A 156 8.72 12.84 14.49
C GLY A 156 7.23 13.02 14.23
N GLU A 157 6.89 13.22 12.96
CA GLU A 157 5.50 13.22 12.51
C GLU A 157 5.00 11.78 12.41
N GLN A 158 3.76 11.55 12.88
CA GLN A 158 3.11 10.23 12.87
C GLN A 158 3.19 9.56 11.48
N CYS A 159 3.00 10.34 10.41
CA CYS A 159 3.05 9.87 9.03
C CYS A 159 4.41 9.30 8.61
N HIS A 160 5.50 9.68 9.27
CA HIS A 160 6.85 9.23 8.98
C HIS A 160 7.35 8.16 9.97
N GLN A 161 6.71 8.03 11.13
CA GLN A 161 7.17 7.19 12.24
C GLN A 161 7.30 5.71 11.86
N PHE A 162 6.43 5.22 11.00
CA PHE A 162 6.37 3.80 10.60
C PHE A 162 7.01 3.52 9.24
N VAL A 163 7.56 4.53 8.56
CA VAL A 163 8.09 4.38 7.19
C VAL A 163 9.23 3.36 7.14
N GLU A 164 10.18 3.44 8.07
CA GLU A 164 11.31 2.50 8.12
C GLU A 164 10.84 1.05 8.35
N ALA A 165 9.91 0.84 9.28
CA ALA A 165 9.35 -0.48 9.56
C ALA A 165 8.55 -1.04 8.36
N MET A 166 7.81 -0.18 7.64
CA MET A 166 7.13 -0.57 6.40
C MET A 166 8.12 -0.91 5.28
N GLU A 167 9.20 -0.14 5.15
CA GLU A 167 10.25 -0.40 4.17
C GLU A 167 10.99 -1.71 4.48
N GLU A 168 11.31 -2.00 5.74
CA GLU A 168 11.88 -3.29 6.15
C GLU A 168 10.94 -4.43 5.75
N ARG A 169 9.65 -4.32 6.09
CA ARG A 169 8.65 -5.33 5.72
C ARG A 169 8.60 -5.54 4.20
N ASN A 170 8.59 -4.48 3.42
CA ASN A 170 8.57 -4.57 1.96
C ASN A 170 9.85 -5.21 1.41
N GLN A 171 11.02 -4.88 1.99
CA GLN A 171 12.29 -5.52 1.64
C GLN A 171 12.30 -7.02 1.98
N GLN A 172 11.74 -7.41 3.14
CA GLN A 172 11.61 -8.81 3.52
C GLN A 172 10.72 -9.57 2.53
N ILE A 173 9.58 -9.01 2.14
CA ILE A 173 8.69 -9.61 1.13
C ILE A 173 9.41 -9.69 -0.23
N ALA A 174 10.12 -8.64 -0.64
CA ALA A 174 10.91 -8.64 -1.87
C ALA A 174 12.05 -9.66 -1.81
N GLN A 175 12.67 -9.88 -0.65
CA GLN A 175 13.79 -10.80 -0.52
C GLN A 175 13.36 -12.26 -0.30
N PHE A 176 12.30 -12.53 0.43
CA PHE A 176 11.93 -13.89 0.84
C PHE A 176 10.60 -14.36 0.25
N GLY A 177 9.79 -13.42 -0.27
CA GLY A 177 8.42 -13.68 -0.69
C GLY A 177 7.43 -13.56 0.47
N GLN A 178 6.16 -13.81 0.16
CA GLN A 178 5.11 -13.95 1.18
C GLN A 178 5.29 -15.25 1.98
N GLU A 179 4.73 -15.33 3.18
CA GLU A 179 4.81 -16.51 4.07
C GLU A 179 4.35 -17.80 3.37
N ASP A 180 3.24 -17.72 2.63
CA ASP A 180 2.62 -18.85 1.92
C ASP A 180 3.18 -19.09 0.51
N ILE A 181 4.38 -18.61 0.20
CA ILE A 181 4.91 -18.69 -1.17
C ILE A 181 5.07 -20.13 -1.68
N HIS A 182 5.40 -21.06 -0.79
CA HIS A 182 5.53 -22.50 -1.07
C HIS A 182 4.19 -23.25 -0.97
N HIS A 183 3.06 -22.55 -0.97
CA HIS A 183 1.76 -23.20 -0.87
C HIS A 183 1.41 -24.02 -2.12
N TYR A 184 1.05 -25.29 -1.89
CA TYR A 184 0.59 -26.24 -2.90
C TYR A 184 -0.60 -27.06 -2.39
N CYS A 185 -1.82 -26.54 -2.58
CA CYS A 185 -3.04 -27.32 -2.38
C CYS A 185 -3.58 -27.91 -3.70
N ASP A 186 -4.60 -28.77 -3.60
CA ASP A 186 -5.24 -29.45 -4.73
C ASP A 186 -5.91 -28.52 -5.76
N ARG A 187 -6.12 -27.25 -5.38
CA ARG A 187 -6.58 -26.20 -6.32
C ARG A 187 -5.43 -25.59 -7.12
N CYS A 188 -4.24 -25.57 -6.53
CA CYS A 188 -3.10 -24.82 -6.99
C CYS A 188 -2.11 -25.71 -7.77
N MET A 189 -1.99 -26.98 -7.40
CA MET A 189 -1.23 -27.99 -8.14
C MET A 189 -2.07 -29.23 -8.40
N ARG A 190 -1.93 -29.83 -9.59
CA ARG A 190 -2.39 -31.18 -9.90
C ARG A 190 -1.22 -32.03 -10.39
N ILE A 191 -1.16 -33.26 -9.94
CA ILE A 191 -0.24 -34.28 -10.47
C ILE A 191 -1.09 -35.22 -11.33
N THR A 192 -0.72 -35.37 -12.59
CA THR A 192 -1.41 -36.21 -13.56
C THR A 192 -0.46 -37.27 -14.10
N GLU A 193 -0.99 -38.36 -14.65
CA GLU A 193 -0.17 -39.38 -15.31
C GLU A 193 -0.28 -39.19 -16.82
N VAL A 194 0.85 -38.98 -17.48
CA VAL A 194 0.94 -38.81 -18.93
C VAL A 194 1.96 -39.82 -19.47
N ASN A 195 1.50 -40.76 -20.29
CA ASN A 195 2.35 -41.81 -20.89
C ASN A 195 3.15 -42.64 -19.84
N GLY A 196 2.52 -42.96 -18.71
CA GLY A 196 3.14 -43.76 -17.63
C GLY A 196 4.16 -42.98 -16.77
N ARG A 197 4.24 -41.65 -16.92
CA ARG A 197 5.05 -40.77 -16.07
C ARG A 197 4.15 -39.79 -15.33
N GLN A 198 4.49 -39.49 -14.08
CA GLN A 198 3.84 -38.42 -13.35
C GLN A 198 4.31 -37.07 -13.90
N ALA A 199 3.37 -36.24 -14.30
CA ALA A 199 3.55 -34.87 -14.70
C ALA A 199 2.88 -33.96 -13.66
N LYS A 200 3.54 -32.86 -13.32
CA LYS A 200 2.99 -31.81 -12.45
C LYS A 200 2.43 -30.69 -13.32
N ILE A 201 1.27 -30.17 -12.92
CA ILE A 201 0.69 -28.93 -13.45
C ILE A 201 0.41 -28.03 -12.25
N HIS A 202 1.17 -26.95 -12.14
CA HIS A 202 1.03 -25.91 -11.14
C HIS A 202 0.74 -24.60 -11.86
N ALA A 203 -0.35 -23.98 -11.42
CA ALA A 203 -0.89 -22.80 -12.07
C ALA A 203 -0.68 -21.55 -11.22
N MET A 204 -0.53 -20.43 -11.91
CA MET A 204 -0.63 -19.09 -11.32
C MET A 204 -1.62 -18.26 -12.11
N VAL A 205 -2.28 -17.36 -11.40
CA VAL A 205 -3.22 -16.38 -11.96
C VAL A 205 -2.56 -15.02 -11.77
N LEU A 206 -2.44 -14.26 -12.85
CA LEU A 206 -2.00 -12.89 -12.80
C LEU A 206 -3.23 -12.02 -12.73
N ASP A 207 -3.21 -11.08 -11.81
CA ASP A 207 -4.19 -10.02 -11.76
C ASP A 207 -3.49 -8.68 -11.96
N GLY A 208 -4.06 -7.85 -12.83
CA GLY A 208 -3.58 -6.51 -13.07
C GLY A 208 -4.20 -5.57 -12.05
N ILE A 209 -3.44 -5.22 -11.01
CA ILE A 209 -3.90 -4.18 -10.10
C ILE A 209 -3.73 -2.85 -10.82
N CYS A 210 -4.86 -2.29 -11.27
CA CYS A 210 -4.95 -0.98 -11.93
C CYS A 210 -4.91 0.18 -10.93
N ILE A 211 -4.22 -0.01 -9.79
CA ILE A 211 -3.92 1.02 -8.80
C ILE A 211 -2.46 1.39 -9.03
N GLY A 212 -2.18 2.04 -10.15
CA GLY A 212 -0.82 2.44 -10.48
C GLY A 212 -0.25 3.34 -9.38
N ARG A 213 1.01 3.11 -8.98
CA ARG A 213 1.70 3.99 -8.05
C ARG A 213 2.13 5.27 -8.75
N PRO A 214 2.00 6.45 -8.11
CA PRO A 214 2.57 7.68 -8.63
C PRO A 214 4.07 7.52 -8.91
N ARG A 215 4.50 7.93 -10.09
CA ARG A 215 5.91 7.88 -10.51
C ARG A 215 6.34 9.23 -11.03
N CYS A 216 7.66 9.45 -11.05
CA CYS A 216 8.24 10.64 -11.65
C CYS A 216 7.77 10.80 -13.11
N SER A 217 7.24 11.99 -13.40
CA SER A 217 6.64 12.38 -14.68
C SER A 217 7.66 12.63 -15.78
N PHE A 218 8.97 12.50 -15.49
CA PHE A 218 10.04 12.65 -16.47
C PHE A 218 9.90 11.63 -17.61
N GLN A 219 9.82 12.13 -18.86
CA GLN A 219 9.61 11.34 -20.07
C GLN A 219 10.90 11.12 -20.87
N GLY A 220 11.94 10.65 -20.20
CA GLY A 220 13.16 10.22 -20.87
C GLY A 220 13.03 8.89 -21.62
N PRO A 221 14.07 8.49 -22.38
CA PRO A 221 14.12 7.18 -23.05
C PRO A 221 13.97 6.01 -22.07
N ILE A 222 14.43 6.18 -20.84
CA ILE A 222 14.24 5.24 -19.73
C ILE A 222 13.34 5.94 -18.70
N PRO A 223 12.19 5.34 -18.34
CA PRO A 223 11.33 5.90 -17.32
C PRO A 223 12.06 6.03 -15.97
N CYS A 224 12.04 7.20 -15.35
CA CYS A 224 12.67 7.43 -14.03
C CYS A 224 12.02 6.53 -12.96
N THR A 225 12.82 5.88 -12.12
CA THR A 225 12.37 4.97 -11.05
C THR A 225 12.55 5.54 -9.65
N ASN A 226 13.07 6.77 -9.55
CA ASN A 226 13.33 7.42 -8.25
C ASN A 226 12.00 7.69 -7.51
N LYS A 227 12.06 7.58 -6.17
CA LYS A 227 10.94 7.89 -5.30
C LYS A 227 10.54 9.37 -5.42
N LEU A 228 9.24 9.63 -5.34
CA LEU A 228 8.71 10.98 -5.23
C LEU A 228 8.83 11.46 -3.77
N PRO A 229 9.08 12.76 -3.52
CA PRO A 229 9.15 13.29 -2.17
C PRO A 229 7.78 13.30 -1.47
N SER A 230 6.68 13.28 -2.23
CA SER A 230 5.33 13.10 -1.70
C SER A 230 4.42 12.49 -2.75
N SER A 231 3.27 11.96 -2.32
CA SER A 231 2.20 11.50 -3.23
C SER A 231 1.64 12.61 -4.13
N LYS A 232 1.89 13.88 -3.79
CA LYS A 232 1.45 15.05 -4.57
C LYS A 232 2.48 15.55 -5.58
N ALA A 233 3.74 15.10 -5.50
CA ALA A 233 4.80 15.58 -6.38
C ALA A 233 4.71 14.95 -7.78
N HIS A 234 5.00 15.73 -8.82
CA HIS A 234 5.11 15.23 -10.21
C HIS A 234 6.51 14.71 -10.52
N PHE A 235 7.55 15.28 -9.92
CA PHE A 235 8.94 14.94 -10.18
C PHE A 235 9.66 14.52 -8.89
N CYS A 236 10.67 13.67 -9.03
CA CYS A 236 11.59 13.35 -7.94
C CYS A 236 12.53 14.53 -7.68
N GLU A 237 13.20 14.55 -6.53
CA GLU A 237 14.10 15.66 -6.15
C GLU A 237 15.19 15.94 -7.19
N GLU A 238 15.75 14.88 -7.80
CA GLU A 238 16.77 15.00 -8.85
C GLU A 238 16.25 15.64 -10.16
N ARG A 239 14.94 15.63 -10.37
CA ARG A 239 14.27 16.09 -11.60
C ARG A 239 13.27 17.21 -11.33
N ASP A 240 13.32 17.85 -10.17
CA ASP A 240 12.40 18.95 -9.83
C ASP A 240 12.52 20.12 -10.82
N CYS A 241 13.67 20.29 -11.49
CA CYS A 241 13.86 21.28 -12.54
C CYS A 241 12.96 21.07 -13.77
N GLU A 242 12.50 19.86 -14.03
CA GLU A 242 11.63 19.53 -15.18
C GLU A 242 10.25 20.19 -15.04
N ARG A 243 9.85 20.62 -13.84
CA ARG A 243 8.61 21.40 -13.64
C ARG A 243 8.61 22.75 -14.37
N PHE A 244 9.79 23.24 -14.75
CA PHE A 244 9.95 24.49 -15.46
C PHE A 244 9.98 24.31 -16.98
N VAL A 245 9.80 23.08 -17.47
CA VAL A 245 9.72 22.74 -18.89
C VAL A 245 8.26 22.53 -19.27
N CYS A 246 7.89 22.94 -20.49
CA CYS A 246 6.53 22.78 -21.01
C CYS A 246 6.02 21.33 -20.90
N ALA A 247 4.80 21.15 -20.38
CA ALA A 247 4.15 19.85 -20.19
C ALA A 247 3.81 19.06 -21.47
N VAL A 248 4.08 19.64 -22.65
CA VAL A 248 3.88 18.99 -23.96
C VAL A 248 5.07 18.08 -24.23
N THR A 249 4.82 16.81 -24.51
CA THR A 249 5.85 15.75 -24.49
C THR A 249 6.97 15.93 -25.53
N THR A 250 6.72 16.76 -26.55
CA THR A 250 7.66 17.07 -27.64
C THR A 250 8.27 18.48 -27.52
N CYS A 251 7.99 19.21 -26.44
CA CYS A 251 8.46 20.59 -26.23
C CYS A 251 9.48 20.67 -25.09
N HIS A 252 10.52 21.49 -25.27
CA HIS A 252 11.56 21.72 -24.27
C HIS A 252 11.71 23.20 -23.88
N GLU A 253 10.76 24.04 -24.30
CA GLU A 253 10.72 25.45 -23.95
C GLU A 253 10.28 25.66 -22.49
N PRO A 254 10.73 26.75 -21.84
CA PRO A 254 10.35 27.06 -20.48
C PRO A 254 8.85 27.35 -20.35
N VAL A 255 8.27 27.02 -19.19
CA VAL A 255 6.87 27.32 -18.88
C VAL A 255 6.62 28.82 -18.83
N ALA A 256 5.46 29.24 -19.34
CA ALA A 256 4.97 30.60 -19.21
C ALA A 256 4.48 30.85 -17.78
N ASN A 257 4.54 32.10 -17.33
CA ASN A 257 4.21 32.44 -15.95
C ASN A 257 2.73 32.14 -15.63
N GLY A 258 2.50 31.27 -14.63
CA GLY A 258 1.15 30.84 -14.24
C GLY A 258 0.55 29.69 -15.07
N PHE A 259 1.33 29.08 -15.98
CA PHE A 259 0.92 27.95 -16.82
C PHE A 259 1.88 26.77 -16.66
N SER A 260 1.41 25.58 -17.06
CA SER A 260 2.23 24.37 -17.19
C SER A 260 2.83 24.23 -18.60
N THR A 261 2.44 25.10 -19.53
CA THR A 261 2.95 25.14 -20.90
C THR A 261 3.80 26.38 -21.19
N CYS A 262 4.62 26.33 -22.24
CA CYS A 262 5.31 27.50 -22.78
C CYS A 262 4.34 28.47 -23.49
N GLU A 263 4.84 29.63 -23.93
CA GLU A 263 4.06 30.71 -24.59
C GLU A 263 3.41 30.33 -25.93
N ASN A 264 3.56 29.09 -26.40
CA ASN A 264 2.90 28.62 -27.62
C ASN A 264 1.36 28.58 -27.43
N PRO A 265 0.58 29.32 -28.23
CA PRO A 265 -0.88 29.35 -28.13
C PRO A 265 -1.53 27.96 -28.19
N ASP A 266 -1.01 27.05 -29.01
CA ASP A 266 -1.55 25.71 -29.15
C ASP A 266 -1.35 24.88 -27.87
N HIS A 267 -0.25 25.10 -27.16
CA HIS A 267 0.02 24.42 -25.89
C HIS A 267 -0.87 24.98 -24.77
N HIS A 268 -1.04 26.30 -24.70
CA HIS A 268 -2.00 26.92 -23.78
C HIS A 268 -3.44 26.47 -24.03
N LEU A 269 -3.81 26.25 -25.29
CA LEU A 269 -5.12 25.71 -25.65
C LEU A 269 -5.32 24.30 -25.09
N LEU A 270 -4.30 23.43 -25.16
CA LEU A 270 -4.34 22.09 -24.56
C LEU A 270 -4.54 22.16 -23.03
N GLU A 271 -3.84 23.07 -22.34
CA GLU A 271 -4.00 23.26 -20.90
C GLU A 271 -5.40 23.80 -20.56
N SER A 272 -5.89 24.76 -21.33
CA SER A 272 -7.24 25.34 -21.17
C SER A 272 -8.34 24.30 -21.40
N ASN A 273 -8.20 23.46 -22.43
CA ASN A 273 -9.12 22.37 -22.72
C ASN A 273 -9.10 21.31 -21.61
N CYS A 274 -7.92 21.02 -21.05
CA CYS A 274 -7.79 20.14 -19.89
C CYS A 274 -8.53 20.70 -18.65
N ALA A 275 -8.32 21.98 -18.34
CA ALA A 275 -9.01 22.65 -17.23
C ALA A 275 -10.55 22.70 -17.42
N ALA A 276 -11.01 22.93 -18.65
CA ALA A 276 -12.43 22.89 -18.98
C ALA A 276 -13.04 21.49 -18.81
N ARG A 277 -12.33 20.43 -19.26
CA ARG A 277 -12.74 19.03 -19.04
C ARG A 277 -12.87 18.71 -17.55
N HIS A 278 -11.93 19.15 -16.71
CA HIS A 278 -12.03 18.97 -15.26
C HIS A 278 -13.30 19.63 -14.68
N THR A 279 -13.64 20.84 -15.14
CA THR A 279 -14.85 21.57 -14.72
C THR A 279 -16.14 20.83 -15.06
N ALA A 280 -16.22 20.20 -16.23
CA ALA A 280 -17.40 19.43 -16.65
C ALA A 280 -17.63 18.16 -15.79
N PHE A 281 -16.55 17.50 -15.34
CA PHE A 281 -16.67 16.37 -14.40
C PHE A 281 -17.21 16.80 -13.03
N PHE A 282 -16.83 17.98 -12.53
CA PHE A 282 -17.41 18.54 -11.29
C PHE A 282 -18.92 18.79 -11.43
N GLN A 283 -19.36 19.29 -12.59
CA GLN A 283 -20.77 19.49 -12.88
C GLN A 283 -21.53 18.15 -12.91
N LEU A 284 -20.97 17.11 -13.53
CA LEU A 284 -21.58 15.78 -13.58
C LEU A 284 -21.69 15.15 -12.17
N LYS A 285 -20.64 15.23 -11.35
CA LYS A 285 -20.66 14.72 -9.97
C LYS A 285 -21.74 15.41 -9.13
N HIS A 286 -21.88 16.72 -9.30
CA HIS A 286 -22.91 17.51 -8.63
C HIS A 286 -24.33 17.10 -9.08
N VAL A 287 -24.54 16.85 -10.39
CA VAL A 287 -25.82 16.35 -10.92
C VAL A 287 -26.15 14.96 -10.39
N LEU A 288 -25.19 14.03 -10.36
CA LEU A 288 -25.39 12.68 -9.84
C LEU A 288 -25.72 12.68 -8.33
N ALA A 289 -25.08 13.55 -7.56
CA ALA A 289 -25.39 13.73 -6.14
C ALA A 289 -26.81 14.27 -5.91
N GLN A 290 -27.27 15.21 -6.75
CA GLN A 290 -28.65 15.72 -6.69
C GLN A 290 -29.69 14.67 -7.09
N GLN A 291 -29.32 13.69 -7.91
CA GLN A 291 -30.19 12.59 -8.33
C GLN A 291 -30.25 11.44 -7.30
N GLY A 292 -29.58 11.56 -6.15
CA GLY A 292 -29.57 10.53 -5.11
C GLY A 292 -28.82 9.26 -5.49
N ILE A 293 -28.02 9.30 -6.57
CA ILE A 293 -27.14 8.19 -6.94
C ILE A 293 -25.93 8.27 -5.98
N PHE A 294 -25.96 7.42 -4.95
CA PHE A 294 -24.98 7.38 -3.88
C PHE A 294 -23.58 7.06 -4.43
N VAL A 295 -22.71 8.07 -4.53
CA VAL A 295 -21.27 7.89 -4.68
C VAL A 295 -20.67 8.10 -3.29
N PRO A 296 -20.19 7.05 -2.60
CA PRO A 296 -19.56 7.23 -1.30
C PRO A 296 -18.36 8.17 -1.45
N ALA A 297 -18.24 9.11 -0.52
CA ALA A 297 -17.19 10.11 -0.52
C ALA A 297 -15.82 9.43 -0.32
N SER A 298 -15.04 9.27 -1.39
CA SER A 298 -13.61 9.00 -1.28
C SER A 298 -12.94 10.24 -0.68
N SER A 299 -12.31 10.13 0.50
CA SER A 299 -11.50 11.22 1.05
C SER A 299 -10.28 11.44 0.17
N THR A 300 -10.24 12.60 -0.47
CA THR A 300 -9.05 13.40 -0.70
C THR A 300 -9.54 14.80 -1.09
N ASP A 301 -8.72 15.83 -0.94
CA ASP A 301 -9.04 17.18 -1.43
C ASP A 301 -9.65 17.12 -2.85
N PRO A 302 -10.61 18.00 -3.20
CA PRO A 302 -11.29 17.95 -4.49
C PRO A 302 -10.34 18.07 -5.71
N VAL A 303 -9.10 18.52 -5.51
CA VAL A 303 -8.02 18.51 -6.51
C VAL A 303 -7.38 17.12 -6.65
N ASP A 304 -7.23 16.37 -5.55
CA ASP A 304 -6.59 15.05 -5.52
C ASP A 304 -7.51 13.91 -5.99
N VAL A 305 -8.83 14.04 -5.83
CA VAL A 305 -9.79 13.01 -6.27
C VAL A 305 -9.78 12.82 -7.79
N LEU A 306 -9.49 13.85 -8.57
CA LEU A 306 -9.56 13.74 -10.04
C LEU A 306 -8.25 13.23 -10.67
N ASP A 307 -7.10 13.50 -10.04
CA ASP A 307 -5.85 12.80 -10.37
C ASP A 307 -5.89 11.32 -9.94
N LYS A 308 -6.72 10.96 -8.94
CA LYS A 308 -6.98 9.57 -8.53
C LYS A 308 -8.04 8.85 -9.39
N ILE A 309 -8.90 9.58 -10.11
CA ILE A 309 -9.90 9.00 -11.05
C ILE A 309 -9.32 8.80 -12.46
N LYS A 310 -8.05 9.15 -12.70
CA LYS A 310 -7.33 8.66 -13.87
C LYS A 310 -6.99 7.20 -13.61
N GLN A 311 -7.95 6.29 -13.85
CA GLN A 311 -7.63 4.88 -13.99
C GLN A 311 -6.47 4.80 -14.99
N PRO A 312 -5.35 4.15 -14.65
CA PRO A 312 -4.42 3.76 -15.69
C PRO A 312 -5.25 2.93 -16.67
N ASP A 313 -5.15 3.26 -17.95
CA ASP A 313 -5.65 2.36 -18.97
C ASP A 313 -4.91 1.05 -18.73
N GLY A 314 -5.65 0.08 -18.20
CA GLY A 314 -5.20 -1.29 -18.15
C GLY A 314 -4.81 -1.69 -19.57
N PRO A 315 -4.01 -2.75 -19.71
CA PRO A 315 -3.54 -3.22 -21.02
C PRO A 315 -4.69 -3.59 -22.00
N GLU A 316 -5.94 -3.59 -21.52
CA GLU A 316 -7.19 -3.82 -22.25
C GLU A 316 -7.75 -2.59 -22.98
N ASN A 317 -7.34 -1.36 -22.62
CA ASN A 317 -7.82 -0.14 -23.27
C ASN A 317 -6.85 0.31 -24.39
N GLN A 318 -7.31 0.24 -25.64
CA GLN A 318 -6.67 0.91 -26.79
C GLN A 318 -7.03 2.40 -26.88
N GLY A 319 -7.70 2.95 -25.84
CA GLY A 319 -8.12 4.35 -25.76
C GLY A 319 -6.99 5.29 -25.36
N PRO A 320 -7.16 6.62 -25.53
CA PRO A 320 -6.21 7.60 -25.07
C PRO A 320 -6.13 7.58 -23.54
N SER A 321 -4.95 7.20 -23.03
CA SER A 321 -4.60 7.24 -21.61
C SER A 321 -5.10 8.51 -20.93
N ALA A 322 -5.85 8.36 -19.83
CA ALA A 322 -6.35 9.46 -19.02
C ALA A 322 -5.25 10.40 -18.48
N THR A 323 -3.98 9.95 -18.52
CA THR A 323 -2.79 10.73 -18.18
C THR A 323 -2.41 11.74 -19.27
N PHE A 324 -2.71 11.41 -20.53
CA PHE A 324 -2.33 12.19 -21.69
C PHE A 324 -3.54 12.89 -22.30
N VAL A 325 -3.44 14.20 -22.46
CA VAL A 325 -4.45 14.97 -23.20
C VAL A 325 -4.03 14.99 -24.67
N GLU A 326 -4.85 14.35 -25.51
CA GLU A 326 -4.79 14.45 -26.96
C GLU A 326 -5.96 15.32 -27.43
N ASP A 327 -5.70 16.35 -28.23
CA ASP A 327 -6.75 16.98 -29.02
C ASP A 327 -6.68 16.47 -30.46
N LEU A 328 -7.72 15.75 -30.87
CA LEU A 328 -7.94 15.32 -32.27
C LEU A 328 -8.62 16.43 -33.11
N ALA A 329 -8.67 17.67 -32.61
CA ALA A 329 -9.41 18.75 -33.25
C ALA A 329 -8.47 19.70 -34.03
N LEU A 330 -8.44 19.48 -35.34
CA LEU A 330 -8.43 20.48 -36.42
C LEU A 330 -7.39 21.62 -36.32
N ILE A 331 -6.22 21.38 -36.91
CA ILE A 331 -5.53 22.44 -37.64
C ILE A 331 -5.97 22.31 -39.10
N ASP A 332 -7.00 23.07 -39.51
CA ASP A 332 -7.20 23.37 -40.93
C ASP A 332 -6.04 24.29 -41.36
N CYS A 333 -4.89 23.69 -41.66
CA CYS A 333 -3.88 24.34 -42.48
C CYS A 333 -4.25 24.04 -43.95
N PRO A 334 -4.59 25.04 -44.78
CA PRO A 334 -5.04 24.80 -46.15
C PRO A 334 -3.99 24.21 -47.09
N ASP A 335 -2.76 23.94 -46.63
CA ASP A 335 -1.69 23.43 -47.46
C ASP A 335 -0.74 22.54 -46.63
N LYS A 336 -1.03 21.23 -46.57
CA LYS A 336 -0.05 20.11 -46.56
C LYS A 336 -0.75 18.76 -46.38
N GLU A 337 -0.47 17.83 -47.29
CA GLU A 337 -0.94 16.43 -47.30
C GLU A 337 -0.28 15.53 -46.24
N ASP A 338 0.08 16.05 -45.07
CA ASP A 338 0.67 15.24 -43.99
C ASP A 338 -0.30 15.13 -42.81
N GLN A 339 -0.46 13.91 -42.29
CA GLN A 339 -1.35 13.60 -41.15
C GLN A 339 -1.16 14.62 -40.01
N PRO A 340 -2.26 15.08 -39.36
CA PRO A 340 -2.16 16.04 -38.28
C PRO A 340 -1.27 15.49 -37.16
N VAL A 341 -0.20 16.23 -36.83
CA VAL A 341 0.69 15.88 -35.72
C VAL A 341 -0.12 15.95 -34.43
N LYS A 342 -0.42 14.80 -33.84
CA LYS A 342 -1.09 14.72 -32.54
C LYS A 342 -0.18 15.30 -31.47
N LEU A 343 -0.54 16.46 -30.93
CA LEU A 343 0.10 17.00 -29.74
C LEU A 343 -0.36 16.20 -28.52
N LYS A 344 0.60 15.82 -27.69
CA LYS A 344 0.39 15.05 -26.47
C LYS A 344 0.95 15.85 -25.30
N ALA A 345 0.16 16.00 -24.24
CA ALA A 345 0.57 16.72 -23.03
C ALA A 345 0.28 15.91 -21.77
N VAL A 346 1.11 16.10 -20.74
CA VAL A 346 0.92 15.48 -19.42
C VAL A 346 0.76 16.57 -18.36
N PHE A 347 -0.50 16.85 -18.03
CA PHE A 347 -0.87 17.81 -16.98
C PHE A 347 -1.14 17.14 -15.62
N GLY A 348 -1.42 15.83 -15.62
CA GLY A 348 -1.64 15.06 -14.39
C GLY A 348 -0.39 14.31 -13.92
N ARG A 349 -0.50 13.68 -12.75
CA ARG A 349 0.52 12.74 -12.27
C ARG A 349 0.57 11.50 -13.18
N ILE A 350 1.77 11.04 -13.52
CA ILE A 350 1.97 9.76 -14.19
C ILE A 350 1.94 8.64 -13.15
N GLN A 351 1.25 7.55 -13.45
CA GLN A 351 1.22 6.33 -12.64
C GLN A 351 1.93 5.18 -13.35
N SER A 352 2.33 4.14 -12.62
CA SER A 352 2.64 2.85 -13.25
C SER A 352 1.40 2.32 -13.98
N HIS A 353 1.59 1.77 -15.19
CA HIS A 353 0.47 1.39 -16.07
C HIS A 353 -0.36 0.21 -15.53
N ALA A 354 0.30 -0.74 -14.87
CA ALA A 354 -0.33 -1.83 -14.14
C ALA A 354 0.76 -2.49 -13.30
N GLU A 355 0.45 -2.80 -12.05
CA GLU A 355 1.28 -3.69 -11.24
C GLU A 355 0.65 -5.09 -11.36
N LEU A 356 1.43 -6.04 -11.85
CA LEU A 356 0.97 -7.42 -12.00
C LEU A 356 1.22 -8.13 -10.68
N VAL A 357 0.15 -8.58 -10.03
CA VAL A 357 0.26 -9.41 -8.84
C VAL A 357 0.01 -10.85 -9.22
N PHE A 358 0.87 -11.72 -8.72
CA PHE A 358 0.80 -13.15 -8.96
C PHE A 358 0.08 -13.84 -7.81
N HIS A 359 -1.00 -14.53 -8.16
CA HIS A 359 -1.81 -15.29 -7.24
C HIS A 359 -1.75 -16.78 -7.55
N ARG A 360 -1.89 -17.61 -6.52
CA ARG A 360 -2.27 -19.01 -6.68
C ARG A 360 -3.77 -19.08 -6.97
N PRO A 361 -4.28 -20.10 -7.69
CA PRO A 361 -5.71 -20.32 -7.90
C PRO A 361 -6.57 -20.41 -6.63
N CYS A 362 -5.94 -20.67 -5.48
CA CYS A 362 -6.52 -20.74 -4.15
C CYS A 362 -6.67 -19.36 -3.47
N GLY A 363 -6.20 -18.28 -4.12
CA GLY A 363 -6.29 -16.90 -3.63
C GLY A 363 -5.01 -16.39 -2.93
N ILE A 364 -4.00 -17.23 -2.74
CA ILE A 364 -2.75 -16.83 -2.07
C ILE A 364 -1.94 -15.91 -2.98
N MET A 365 -1.60 -14.74 -2.48
CA MET A 365 -0.66 -13.82 -3.12
C MET A 365 0.77 -14.33 -2.98
N VAL A 366 1.53 -14.28 -4.07
CA VAL A 366 2.86 -14.88 -4.18
C VAL A 366 3.93 -13.77 -4.23
N THR A 367 3.87 -12.95 -5.28
CA THR A 367 4.84 -11.89 -5.57
C THR A 367 4.25 -10.94 -6.62
N GLU A 368 4.98 -9.88 -6.95
CA GLU A 368 4.68 -8.93 -8.03
C GLU A 368 5.66 -9.09 -9.22
N GLU A 369 6.68 -9.97 -9.08
CA GLU A 369 7.77 -10.08 -10.05
C GLU A 369 7.98 -11.51 -10.57
N LEU A 370 7.86 -11.69 -11.90
CA LEU A 370 8.01 -12.99 -12.56
C LEU A 370 9.46 -13.50 -12.58
N GLU A 371 10.43 -12.59 -12.75
CA GLU A 371 11.86 -12.95 -12.78
C GLU A 371 12.32 -13.49 -11.42
N TRP A 372 11.80 -12.91 -10.34
CA TRP A 372 12.04 -13.39 -8.98
C TRP A 372 11.61 -14.85 -8.79
N LEU A 373 10.48 -15.26 -9.37
CA LEU A 373 10.02 -16.66 -9.34
C LEU A 373 10.98 -17.59 -10.10
N LYS A 374 11.52 -17.11 -11.22
CA LYS A 374 12.50 -17.87 -12.01
C LYS A 374 13.75 -18.15 -11.23
N GLU A 375 14.35 -17.11 -10.66
CA GLU A 375 15.60 -17.21 -9.90
C GLU A 375 15.51 -18.19 -8.73
N ARG A 376 14.31 -18.41 -8.21
CA ARG A 376 14.02 -19.30 -7.08
C ARG A 376 13.42 -20.64 -7.46
N ASN A 377 13.34 -20.95 -8.76
CA ASN A 377 12.76 -22.18 -9.26
C ASN A 377 11.30 -22.40 -8.80
N LEU A 378 10.53 -21.30 -8.74
CA LEU A 378 9.12 -21.25 -8.34
C LEU A 378 8.19 -20.90 -9.53
N LEU A 379 8.72 -20.89 -10.75
CA LEU A 379 7.93 -20.72 -11.97
C LEU A 379 6.84 -21.80 -12.08
N PRO A 380 5.60 -21.40 -12.41
CA PRO A 380 4.52 -22.35 -12.69
C PRO A 380 4.68 -22.96 -14.09
N GLU A 381 4.03 -24.08 -14.37
CA GLU A 381 3.92 -24.59 -15.74
C GLU A 381 2.88 -23.81 -16.55
N VAL A 382 1.88 -23.19 -15.90
CA VAL A 382 0.79 -22.43 -16.55
C VAL A 382 0.53 -21.09 -15.86
N CYS A 383 0.47 -20.01 -16.63
CA CYS A 383 0.07 -18.68 -16.15
C CYS A 383 -1.22 -18.21 -16.83
N PHE A 384 -2.27 -18.02 -16.03
CA PHE A 384 -3.54 -17.45 -16.49
C PHE A 384 -3.51 -15.94 -16.34
N TYR A 385 -3.75 -15.23 -17.45
CA TYR A 385 -3.88 -13.79 -17.49
C TYR A 385 -4.82 -13.42 -18.63
N ASN A 386 -5.73 -12.48 -18.40
CA ASN A 386 -6.69 -12.05 -19.42
C ASN A 386 -6.02 -11.45 -20.67
N ASN A 387 -4.80 -10.94 -20.53
CA ASN A 387 -4.02 -10.35 -21.61
C ASN A 387 -2.69 -11.08 -21.84
N ASN A 388 -2.75 -12.41 -21.86
CA ASN A 388 -1.59 -13.28 -22.11
C ASN A 388 -0.90 -12.99 -23.46
N CYS A 389 -1.62 -12.47 -24.46
CA CYS A 389 -1.01 -12.11 -25.75
C CYS A 389 -0.03 -10.94 -25.62
N GLN A 390 -0.38 -9.89 -24.86
CA GLN A 390 0.52 -8.76 -24.63
C GLN A 390 1.67 -9.14 -23.71
N LEU A 391 1.41 -9.99 -22.70
CA LEU A 391 2.47 -10.55 -21.87
C LEU A 391 3.48 -11.33 -22.73
N TYR A 392 3.01 -12.18 -23.65
CA TYR A 392 3.88 -12.88 -24.58
C TYR A 392 4.69 -11.91 -25.46
N CYS A 393 4.04 -10.90 -26.06
CA CYS A 393 4.71 -9.88 -26.86
C CYS A 393 5.80 -9.14 -26.06
N PHE A 394 5.50 -8.78 -24.80
CA PHE A 394 6.44 -8.15 -23.87
C PHE A 394 7.66 -9.03 -23.57
N LEU A 395 7.44 -10.32 -23.29
CA LEU A 395 8.52 -11.28 -23.04
C LEU A 395 9.35 -11.54 -24.30
N ASN A 396 8.70 -11.66 -25.45
CA ASN A 396 9.33 -11.89 -26.74
C ASN A 396 10.20 -10.72 -27.18
N ALA A 397 9.72 -9.48 -27.02
CA ALA A 397 10.47 -8.27 -27.35
C ALA A 397 11.77 -8.13 -26.53
N ARG A 398 11.77 -8.62 -25.28
CA ARG A 398 12.95 -8.65 -24.42
C ARG A 398 13.85 -9.87 -24.63
N SER A 399 13.54 -10.73 -25.60
CA SER A 399 14.26 -12.00 -25.80
C SER A 399 14.34 -12.85 -24.52
N ASN A 400 13.28 -12.79 -23.71
CA ASN A 400 13.22 -13.48 -22.43
C ASN A 400 12.86 -14.96 -22.65
N SER A 401 13.69 -15.89 -22.17
CA SER A 401 13.44 -17.34 -22.31
C SER A 401 12.21 -17.82 -21.54
N LEU A 402 11.69 -16.98 -20.62
CA LEU A 402 10.45 -17.25 -19.89
C LEU A 402 9.25 -17.57 -20.78
N LYS A 403 9.20 -16.99 -21.99
CA LYS A 403 8.11 -17.24 -22.94
C LYS A 403 8.03 -18.70 -23.41
N ASP A 404 9.17 -19.41 -23.38
CA ASP A 404 9.30 -20.79 -23.83
C ASP A 404 9.15 -21.79 -22.66
N GLU A 405 9.24 -21.29 -21.42
CA GLU A 405 9.11 -22.06 -20.17
C GLU A 405 7.67 -22.06 -19.62
N LEU A 406 6.84 -21.07 -20.01
CA LEU A 406 5.48 -20.87 -19.50
C LEU A 406 4.42 -21.21 -20.55
N ALA A 407 3.39 -21.97 -20.15
CA ALA A 407 2.15 -22.03 -20.91
C ALA A 407 1.29 -20.79 -20.61
N LEU A 408 1.04 -19.97 -21.64
CA LEU A 408 0.23 -18.75 -21.58
C LEU A 408 -1.09 -18.95 -22.35
N PRO A 409 -2.08 -19.66 -21.79
CA PRO A 409 -3.37 -19.87 -22.45
C PRO A 409 -4.08 -18.53 -22.67
N VAL A 410 -4.55 -18.30 -23.90
CA VAL A 410 -5.39 -17.15 -24.25
C VAL A 410 -6.87 -17.58 -24.27
N ASP A 411 -7.77 -16.62 -24.00
CA ASP A 411 -9.20 -16.86 -24.13
C ASP A 411 -9.55 -17.23 -25.59
N VAL A 412 -10.52 -18.12 -25.78
CA VAL A 412 -11.04 -18.50 -27.10
C VAL A 412 -11.70 -17.33 -27.84
N PHE A 413 -12.05 -16.26 -27.13
CA PHE A 413 -12.59 -15.02 -27.69
C PHE A 413 -11.53 -13.93 -27.93
N HIS A 414 -10.25 -14.27 -27.83
CA HIS A 414 -9.15 -13.36 -28.11
C HIS A 414 -8.82 -13.37 -29.63
N TRP A 415 -9.39 -12.42 -30.37
CA TRP A 415 -9.22 -12.24 -31.83
C TRP A 415 -8.26 -11.13 -32.21
#